data_AF-A0A955G419-F1
#
_entry.id   AF-A0A955G419-F1
#
_cell.length_a   1.000
_cell.length_b   1.000
_cell.length_c   1.000
_cell.angle_alpha   90.00
_cell.angle_beta   90.00
_cell.angle_gamma   90.00
#
_symmetry.space_group_name_H-M   'P 1'
#
loop_
_entity.id
_entity.type
_entity.pdbx_description
1 polymer ?
#
loop_
_entity_poly.entity_id
_entity_poly.type
_entity_poly.pdbx_seq_one_letter_code
_entity_poly.pdbx_strand_id
1 'polypeptide(L)'
;MTTTSPTQLRESGDVTFDPSARAGATLDHILDTELSAQAKKRQSFISVEEGLHGRRVLDQRTGRTKSRVLFVTTDESVLATDSSVQTEYRTLAAYFDEVLVMVLVAREGADTHERITPNMWVYQVHARYWWRLPWAAATHAYAALTFNGAVRPDIVVAKDPFESGL
;
A
#
# COMPACT_ATOMS: atom_id res chain seq x y z
N MET A 1 53.46 -50.02 63.35
CA MET A 1 52.46 -50.89 62.69
C MET A 1 51.11 -50.18 62.75
N THR A 2 50.44 -50.08 61.60
CA THR A 2 48.98 -49.94 61.37
C THR A 2 48.21 -48.70 61.89
N THR A 3 47.96 -47.77 60.96
CA THR A 3 46.66 -47.18 60.54
C THR A 3 45.60 -46.78 61.59
N THR A 4 45.15 -45.51 61.58
CA THR A 4 43.89 -45.00 60.95
C THR A 4 43.50 -43.61 61.52
N SER A 5 43.08 -42.70 60.63
CA SER A 5 42.60 -41.32 60.86
C SER A 5 41.27 -41.21 61.64
N PRO A 6 40.88 -39.99 62.07
CA PRO A 6 39.72 -39.33 61.45
C PRO A 6 39.96 -37.82 61.21
N THR A 7 39.72 -37.32 60.00
CA THR A 7 38.43 -36.75 59.51
C THR A 7 38.10 -35.40 60.16
N GLN A 8 38.52 -34.32 59.50
CA GLN A 8 37.96 -32.98 59.68
C GLN A 8 37.25 -32.59 58.38
N LEU A 9 35.98 -32.22 58.55
CA LEU A 9 35.02 -31.85 57.52
C LEU A 9 35.51 -30.62 56.73
N ARG A 10 35.54 -30.75 55.41
CA ARG A 10 35.51 -29.60 54.48
C ARG A 10 34.05 -29.33 54.15
N GLU A 11 33.56 -28.16 54.54
CA GLU A 11 32.34 -27.59 53.97
C GLU A 11 32.57 -27.31 52.48
N SER A 12 31.89 -28.08 51.63
CA SER A 12 31.74 -27.79 50.21
C SER A 12 30.49 -26.93 50.02
N GLY A 13 30.68 -25.62 49.88
CA GLY A 13 29.67 -24.72 49.34
C GLY A 13 29.53 -24.96 47.84
N ASP A 14 28.39 -25.54 47.46
CA ASP A 14 27.99 -25.89 46.10
C ASP A 14 27.80 -24.61 45.25
N VAL A 15 28.73 -24.37 44.32
CA VAL A 15 28.69 -23.24 43.36
C VAL A 15 27.83 -23.65 42.18
N THR A 16 26.51 -23.73 42.41
CA THR A 16 25.54 -24.07 41.38
C THR A 16 24.45 -22.99 41.37
N PHE A 17 24.39 -22.24 40.27
CA PHE A 17 23.51 -21.09 39.95
C PHE A 17 24.00 -19.69 40.35
N ASP A 18 24.86 -19.10 39.51
CA ASP A 18 24.99 -17.65 39.42
C ASP A 18 24.02 -17.09 38.33
N PRO A 19 22.89 -16.47 38.72
CA PRO A 19 21.94 -15.90 37.77
C PRO A 19 22.50 -14.70 37.00
N SER A 20 23.51 -13.99 37.55
CA SER A 20 24.16 -12.85 36.88
C SER A 20 24.98 -13.30 35.67
N ALA A 21 25.67 -14.43 35.78
CA ALA A 21 26.43 -15.01 34.67
C ALA A 21 25.52 -15.42 33.49
N ARG A 22 24.33 -15.96 33.78
CA ARG A 22 23.34 -16.30 32.73
C ARG A 22 22.70 -15.07 32.09
N ALA A 23 22.43 -14.03 32.88
CA ALA A 23 21.88 -12.79 32.36
C ALA A 23 22.87 -12.11 31.40
N GLY A 24 24.16 -12.09 31.74
CA GLY A 24 25.24 -11.58 30.88
C GLY A 24 25.30 -12.30 29.54
N ALA A 25 25.37 -13.64 29.56
CA ALA A 25 25.43 -14.43 28.33
C ALA A 25 24.19 -14.26 27.43
N THR A 26 23.01 -14.03 28.02
CA THR A 26 21.77 -13.79 27.26
C THR A 26 21.77 -12.40 26.61
N LEU A 27 22.26 -11.37 27.34
CA LEU A 27 22.37 -10.02 26.80
C LEU A 27 23.37 -9.95 25.65
N ASP A 28 24.54 -10.58 25.79
CA ASP A 28 25.55 -10.64 24.73
C ASP A 28 25.01 -11.31 23.47
N HIS A 29 24.24 -12.40 23.62
CA HIS A 29 23.60 -13.07 22.51
C HIS A 29 22.55 -12.20 21.78
N ILE A 30 21.77 -11.40 22.53
CA ILE A 30 20.80 -10.46 21.95
C ILE A 30 21.53 -9.33 21.21
N LEU A 31 22.59 -8.78 21.79
CA LEU A 31 23.38 -7.71 21.17
C LEU A 31 24.04 -8.16 19.86
N ASP A 32 24.65 -9.35 19.83
CA ASP A 32 25.25 -9.89 18.61
C ASP A 32 24.21 -10.17 17.51
N THR A 33 23.01 -10.61 17.90
CA THR A 33 21.90 -10.87 16.97
C THR A 33 21.36 -9.56 16.37
N GLU A 34 21.16 -8.53 17.21
CA GLU A 34 20.72 -7.20 16.80
C GLU A 34 21.73 -6.52 15.88
N LEU A 35 23.02 -6.57 16.23
CA LEU A 35 24.11 -5.99 15.43
C LEU A 35 24.22 -6.67 14.06
N SER A 36 24.10 -8.00 14.02
CA SER A 36 24.11 -8.77 12.77
C SER A 36 22.87 -8.49 11.90
N ALA A 37 21.70 -8.30 12.51
CA ALA A 37 20.47 -7.94 11.81
C ALA A 37 20.52 -6.51 11.24
N GLN A 38 21.10 -5.55 11.98
CA GLN A 38 21.32 -4.19 11.51
C GLN A 38 22.35 -4.13 10.38
N ALA A 39 23.42 -4.93 10.45
CA ALA A 39 24.41 -5.05 9.37
C ALA A 39 23.78 -5.61 8.08
N LYS A 40 22.89 -6.61 8.18
CA LYS A 40 22.13 -7.13 7.03
C LYS A 40 21.14 -6.11 6.46
N LYS A 41 20.44 -5.34 7.30
CA LYS A 41 19.55 -4.26 6.83
C LYS A 41 20.33 -3.17 6.08
N ARG A 42 21.54 -2.81 6.53
CA ARG A 42 22.37 -1.80 5.85
C ARG A 42 22.80 -2.19 4.43
N GLN A 43 22.83 -3.48 4.11
CA GLN A 43 23.18 -3.96 2.76
C GLN A 43 22.03 -3.85 1.73
N SER A 44 20.81 -3.49 2.13
CA SER A 44 19.68 -3.35 1.20
C SER A 44 19.27 -1.91 0.90
N PHE A 45 20.04 -0.91 1.34
CA PHE A 45 19.77 0.50 1.01
C PHE A 45 20.57 0.88 -0.22
N ILE A 46 19.90 0.88 -1.37
CA ILE A 46 20.40 1.51 -2.59
C ILE A 46 20.30 3.03 -2.37
N SER A 47 21.33 3.78 -2.78
CA SER A 47 21.29 5.24 -2.72
C SER A 47 20.17 5.80 -3.61
N VAL A 48 19.62 6.97 -3.27
CA VAL A 48 18.56 7.61 -4.08
C VAL A 48 19.04 7.85 -5.52
N GLU A 49 20.30 8.27 -5.66
CA GLU A 49 20.99 8.41 -6.95
C GLU A 49 21.10 7.09 -7.74
N GLU A 50 21.46 5.97 -7.11
CA GLU A 50 21.47 4.65 -7.79
C GLU A 50 20.05 4.18 -8.13
N GLY A 51 19.05 4.48 -7.30
CA GLY A 51 17.65 4.20 -7.59
C GLY A 51 17.14 4.99 -8.80
N LEU A 52 17.61 6.22 -9.00
CA LEU A 52 17.28 7.07 -10.14
C LEU A 52 17.96 6.61 -11.44
N HIS A 53 19.17 6.06 -11.36
CA HIS A 53 19.91 5.52 -12.50
C HIS A 53 19.63 4.03 -12.78
N GLY A 54 18.93 3.35 -11.87
CA GLY A 54 18.47 1.97 -12.04
C GLY A 54 17.56 1.84 -13.27
N ARG A 55 17.73 0.73 -14.00
CA ARG A 55 16.89 0.40 -15.16
C ARG A 55 15.43 0.32 -14.68
N ARG A 56 14.55 1.17 -15.23
CA ARG A 56 13.11 1.16 -14.94
C ARG A 56 12.60 -0.28 -15.04
N VAL A 57 12.06 -0.80 -13.93
CA VAL A 57 11.63 -2.20 -13.78
C VAL A 57 10.50 -2.57 -14.75
N LEU A 58 9.80 -1.57 -15.31
CA LEU A 58 8.76 -1.76 -16.32
C LEU A 58 8.96 -0.79 -17.48
N ASP A 59 9.62 -1.25 -18.54
CA ASP A 59 9.61 -0.59 -19.83
C ASP A 59 8.41 -1.13 -20.64
N GLN A 60 7.19 -0.83 -20.17
CA GLN A 60 5.99 -1.11 -20.97
C GLN A 60 5.93 -0.08 -22.11
N ARG A 61 6.59 -0.38 -23.23
CA ARG A 61 6.35 0.30 -24.50
C ARG A 61 4.92 0.00 -24.97
N THR A 62 3.95 0.73 -24.42
CA THR A 62 2.54 0.60 -24.81
C THR A 62 2.22 1.33 -26.12
N GLY A 63 3.20 1.99 -26.75
CA GLY A 63 2.99 2.83 -27.93
C GLY A 63 2.12 4.07 -27.66
N ARG A 64 1.80 4.34 -26.38
CA ARG A 64 0.95 5.46 -25.97
C ARG A 64 1.77 6.71 -25.78
N THR A 65 1.18 7.84 -26.17
CA THR A 65 1.80 9.17 -26.03
C THR A 65 1.15 9.99 -24.91
N LYS A 66 -0.03 9.61 -24.42
CA LYS A 66 -0.73 10.29 -23.32
C LYS A 66 -1.15 9.32 -22.22
N SER A 67 -1.29 9.84 -21.01
CA SER A 67 -1.68 9.07 -19.83
C SER A 67 -3.19 8.82 -19.78
N ARG A 68 -3.59 7.83 -18.98
CA ARG A 68 -4.98 7.59 -18.57
C ARG A 68 -5.18 8.03 -17.14
N VAL A 69 -6.30 8.67 -16.87
CA VAL A 69 -6.60 9.22 -15.55
C VAL A 69 -7.94 8.71 -15.03
N LEU A 70 -7.96 8.31 -13.76
CA LEU A 70 -9.16 8.03 -13.00
C LEU A 70 -9.40 9.16 -12.01
N PHE A 71 -10.51 9.87 -12.16
CA PHE A 71 -11.01 10.80 -11.16
C PHE A 71 -12.01 10.10 -10.25
N VAL A 72 -11.89 10.29 -8.95
CA VAL A 72 -12.84 9.82 -7.95
C VAL A 72 -13.45 11.03 -7.26
N THR A 73 -14.79 11.08 -7.21
CA THR A 73 -15.54 12.24 -6.70
C THR A 73 -16.87 11.80 -6.08
N THR A 74 -17.38 12.55 -5.11
CA THR A 74 -18.76 12.45 -4.60
C THR A 74 -19.71 13.45 -5.26
N ASP A 75 -19.19 14.36 -6.07
CA ASP A 75 -19.99 15.37 -6.77
C ASP A 75 -20.86 14.74 -7.87
N GLU A 76 -22.15 14.56 -7.57
CA GLU A 76 -23.15 14.02 -8.49
C GLU A 76 -23.45 14.93 -9.69
N SER A 77 -23.03 16.21 -9.67
CA SER A 77 -23.28 17.13 -10.78
C SER A 77 -22.60 16.69 -12.08
N VAL A 78 -21.57 15.84 -12.00
CA VAL A 78 -20.93 15.18 -13.16
C VAL A 78 -21.93 14.37 -14.00
N LEU A 79 -22.94 13.79 -13.35
CA LEU A 79 -23.96 12.95 -13.98
C LEU A 79 -25.02 13.79 -14.70
N ALA A 80 -25.17 15.07 -14.33
CA ALA A 80 -26.11 15.96 -15.01
C ALA A 80 -25.56 16.37 -16.38
N THR A 81 -26.37 16.15 -17.41
CA THR A 81 -26.04 16.50 -18.79
C THR A 81 -25.70 18.00 -18.90
N ASP A 82 -24.55 18.29 -19.52
CA ASP A 82 -24.06 19.65 -19.78
C ASP A 82 -23.88 20.52 -18.52
N SER A 83 -23.67 19.89 -17.35
CA SER A 83 -23.25 20.61 -16.15
C SER A 83 -21.86 21.23 -16.33
N SER A 84 -21.55 22.25 -15.53
CA SER A 84 -20.23 22.88 -15.53
C SER A 84 -19.13 21.86 -15.19
N VAL A 85 -19.38 20.99 -14.22
CA VAL A 85 -18.40 19.99 -13.77
C VAL A 85 -18.21 18.88 -14.82
N GLN A 86 -19.28 18.44 -15.49
CA GLN A 86 -19.15 17.52 -16.63
C GLN A 86 -18.34 18.17 -17.76
N THR A 87 -18.59 19.45 -18.04
CA THR A 87 -17.85 20.22 -19.05
C THR A 87 -16.36 20.30 -18.73
N GLU A 88 -15.98 20.53 -17.47
CA GLU A 88 -14.58 20.51 -17.03
C GLU A 88 -13.89 19.18 -17.36
N TYR A 89 -14.54 18.05 -17.06
CA TYR A 89 -13.99 16.73 -17.39
C TYR A 89 -13.90 16.49 -18.90
N ARG A 90 -14.86 16.99 -19.70
CA ARG A 90 -14.77 16.95 -21.17
C ARG A 90 -13.57 17.76 -21.68
N THR A 91 -13.29 18.93 -21.09
CA THR A 91 -12.10 19.71 -21.43
C THR A 91 -10.83 18.95 -21.09
N LEU A 92 -10.77 18.31 -19.91
CA LEU A 92 -9.63 17.48 -19.51
C LEU A 92 -9.41 16.30 -20.46
N ALA A 93 -10.48 15.72 -21.01
CA ALA A 93 -10.39 14.61 -21.95
C ALA A 93 -9.60 14.93 -23.23
N ALA A 94 -9.40 16.19 -23.60
CA ALA A 94 -8.52 16.54 -24.74
C ALA A 94 -7.04 16.21 -24.49
N TYR A 95 -6.62 16.15 -23.21
CA TYR A 95 -5.23 16.01 -22.80
C TYR A 95 -4.81 14.58 -22.45
N PHE A 96 -5.78 13.68 -22.23
CA PHE A 96 -5.54 12.29 -21.85
C PHE A 96 -5.97 11.31 -22.94
N ASP A 97 -5.35 10.14 -22.97
CA ASP A 97 -5.80 9.05 -23.86
C ASP A 97 -7.16 8.51 -23.42
N GLU A 98 -7.42 8.49 -22.10
CA GLU A 98 -8.65 8.02 -21.50
C GLU A 98 -8.90 8.73 -20.17
N VAL A 99 -10.13 9.23 -19.97
CA VAL A 99 -10.60 9.84 -18.73
C VAL A 99 -11.71 8.95 -18.17
N LEU A 100 -11.49 8.46 -16.96
CA LEU A 100 -12.44 7.67 -16.21
C LEU A 100 -12.89 8.55 -15.04
N VAL A 101 -14.19 8.71 -14.83
CA VAL A 101 -14.72 9.45 -13.69
C VAL A 101 -15.61 8.52 -12.89
N MET A 102 -15.24 8.24 -11.65
CA MET A 102 -16.02 7.44 -10.71
C MET A 102 -16.73 8.36 -9.73
N VAL A 103 -18.05 8.36 -9.80
CA VAL A 103 -18.94 9.17 -8.95
C VAL A 103 -19.50 8.28 -7.85
N LEU A 104 -19.13 8.59 -6.61
CA LEU A 104 -19.50 7.85 -5.41
C LEU A 104 -20.80 8.41 -4.82
N VAL A 105 -21.81 7.56 -4.68
CA VAL A 105 -23.14 7.96 -4.23
C VAL A 105 -23.56 7.17 -3.00
N ALA A 106 -23.63 7.84 -1.84
CA ALA A 106 -23.97 7.24 -0.55
C ALA A 106 -25.48 6.96 -0.37
N ARG A 107 -26.12 6.33 -1.35
CA ARG A 107 -27.53 5.92 -1.31
C ARG A 107 -27.72 4.56 -1.96
N GLU A 108 -28.82 3.89 -1.65
CA GLU A 108 -29.21 2.68 -2.40
C GLU A 108 -29.53 3.06 -3.86
N GLY A 109 -29.01 2.27 -4.79
CA GLY A 109 -29.15 2.51 -6.22
C GLY A 109 -28.49 1.39 -7.01
N ALA A 110 -28.63 1.46 -8.33
CA ALA A 110 -27.95 0.55 -9.25
C ALA A 110 -26.71 1.25 -9.81
N ASP A 111 -25.60 0.52 -9.86
CA ASP A 111 -24.40 1.02 -10.49
C ASP A 111 -24.60 1.13 -12.00
N THR A 112 -24.19 2.27 -12.56
CA THR A 112 -24.32 2.55 -13.99
C THR A 112 -22.98 3.00 -14.54
N HIS A 113 -22.82 2.85 -15.85
CA HIS A 113 -21.68 3.43 -16.55
C HIS A 113 -22.15 4.00 -17.88
N GLU A 114 -21.66 5.18 -18.21
CA GLU A 114 -22.00 5.88 -19.43
C GLU A 114 -20.73 6.41 -20.09
N ARG A 115 -20.72 6.36 -21.42
CA ARG A 115 -19.67 6.98 -22.21
C ARG A 115 -20.14 8.35 -22.70
N ILE A 116 -19.56 9.41 -22.13
CA ILE A 116 -19.94 10.79 -22.45
C ILE A 116 -19.25 11.29 -23.72
N THR A 117 -17.98 10.91 -23.92
CA THR A 117 -17.21 11.21 -25.13
C THR A 117 -16.45 9.97 -25.61
N PRO A 118 -15.85 9.97 -26.82
CA PRO A 118 -15.06 8.83 -27.28
C PRO A 118 -13.90 8.41 -26.36
N ASN A 119 -13.45 9.24 -25.43
CA ASN A 119 -12.39 8.89 -24.50
C ASN A 119 -12.73 9.22 -23.04
N MET A 120 -14.01 9.41 -22.72
CA MET A 120 -14.48 9.70 -21.38
C MET A 120 -15.60 8.74 -20.95
N TRP A 121 -15.37 8.05 -19.83
CA TRP A 121 -16.35 7.19 -19.19
C TRP A 121 -16.68 7.72 -17.80
N VAL A 122 -17.96 7.64 -17.45
CA VAL A 122 -18.47 8.00 -16.13
C VAL A 122 -19.07 6.75 -15.52
N TYR A 123 -18.63 6.40 -14.32
CA TYR A 123 -19.11 5.27 -13.52
C TYR A 123 -19.81 5.82 -12.30
N GLN A 124 -21.08 5.48 -12.14
CA GLN A 124 -21.83 5.80 -10.94
C GLN A 124 -21.80 4.58 -10.01
N VAL A 125 -21.23 4.75 -8.82
CA VAL A 125 -21.06 3.70 -7.83
C VAL A 125 -21.85 4.02 -6.58
N HIS A 126 -22.74 3.12 -6.20
CA HIS A 126 -23.63 3.27 -5.06
C HIS A 126 -23.14 2.45 -3.87
N ALA A 127 -23.30 3.01 -2.68
CA ALA A 127 -23.26 2.24 -1.45
C ALA A 127 -24.31 2.75 -0.48
N ARG A 128 -25.02 1.83 0.17
CA ARG A 128 -26.04 2.15 1.18
C ARG A 128 -25.53 3.09 2.28
N TYR A 129 -24.26 2.99 2.63
CA TYR A 129 -23.63 3.81 3.64
C TYR A 129 -22.37 4.47 3.09
N TRP A 130 -22.15 5.74 3.42
CA TRP A 130 -20.99 6.50 2.94
C TRP A 130 -19.66 5.82 3.27
N TRP A 131 -19.52 5.22 4.46
CA TRP A 131 -18.31 4.52 4.86
C TRP A 131 -18.03 3.27 4.01
N ARG A 132 -19.04 2.72 3.31
CA ARG A 132 -18.85 1.59 2.39
C ARG A 132 -18.40 2.00 0.99
N LEU A 133 -18.47 3.29 0.65
CA LEU A 133 -18.12 3.78 -0.68
C LEU A 133 -16.71 3.41 -1.12
N PRO A 134 -15.66 3.48 -0.26
CA PRO A 134 -14.33 3.08 -0.69
C PRO A 134 -14.24 1.62 -1.14
N TRP A 135 -14.85 0.70 -0.39
CA TRP A 135 -14.86 -0.71 -0.79
C TRP A 135 -15.67 -0.97 -2.06
N ALA A 136 -16.80 -0.26 -2.23
CA ALA A 136 -17.59 -0.34 -3.45
C ALA A 136 -16.79 0.17 -4.66
N ALA A 137 -16.16 1.33 -4.53
CA ALA A 137 -15.32 1.94 -5.55
C ALA A 137 -14.15 1.05 -5.95
N ALA A 138 -13.41 0.48 -4.99
CA ALA A 138 -12.33 -0.45 -5.26
C ALA A 138 -12.80 -1.71 -6.02
N THR A 139 -13.96 -2.24 -5.64
CA THR A 139 -14.58 -3.40 -6.31
C THR A 139 -14.94 -3.07 -7.76
N HIS A 140 -15.56 -1.90 -7.99
CA HIS A 140 -15.90 -1.43 -9.33
C HIS A 140 -14.68 -1.10 -10.18
N ALA A 141 -13.66 -0.47 -9.59
CA ALA A 141 -12.40 -0.20 -10.27
C ALA A 141 -11.75 -1.51 -10.73
N TYR A 142 -11.75 -2.54 -9.87
CA TYR A 142 -11.20 -3.84 -10.24
C TYR A 142 -12.04 -4.54 -11.31
N ALA A 143 -13.38 -4.45 -11.27
CA ALA A 143 -14.23 -5.09 -12.25
C ALA A 143 -14.23 -4.39 -13.63
N ALA A 144 -14.29 -3.06 -13.64
CA ALA A 144 -14.52 -2.27 -14.84
C ALA A 144 -13.25 -1.67 -15.46
N LEU A 145 -12.20 -1.44 -14.66
CA LEU A 145 -10.97 -0.75 -15.08
C LEU A 145 -9.78 -1.71 -15.21
N THR A 146 -9.99 -3.02 -15.05
CA THR A 146 -8.97 -4.02 -15.31
C THR A 146 -9.05 -4.55 -16.74
N PHE A 147 -7.89 -4.72 -17.38
CA PHE A 147 -7.78 -5.47 -18.63
C PHE A 147 -6.76 -6.58 -18.38
N ASN A 148 -7.16 -7.84 -18.51
CA ASN A 148 -6.38 -9.00 -18.06
C ASN A 148 -6.02 -8.95 -16.55
N GLY A 149 -6.92 -8.45 -15.70
CA GLY A 149 -6.74 -8.46 -14.25
C GLY A 149 -5.81 -7.38 -13.67
N ALA A 150 -5.33 -6.43 -14.50
CA ALA A 150 -4.53 -5.30 -14.04
C ALA A 150 -5.28 -3.97 -14.23
N VAL A 151 -5.39 -3.18 -13.14
CA VAL A 151 -6.06 -1.87 -13.10
C VAL A 151 -5.24 -0.89 -13.97
N ARG A 152 -5.88 -0.25 -14.96
CA ARG A 152 -5.21 0.50 -16.04
C ARG A 152 -5.06 2.04 -15.94
N PRO A 153 -5.63 2.80 -14.98
CA PRO A 153 -5.31 4.21 -14.88
C PRO A 153 -3.83 4.38 -14.51
N ASP A 154 -3.14 5.24 -15.25
CA ASP A 154 -1.75 5.61 -14.94
C ASP A 154 -1.71 6.59 -13.76
N ILE A 155 -2.79 7.35 -13.60
CA ILE A 155 -2.96 8.39 -12.58
C ILE A 155 -4.34 8.23 -11.94
N VAL A 156 -4.39 8.25 -10.62
CA VAL A 156 -5.63 8.34 -9.85
C VAL A 156 -5.66 9.69 -9.14
N VAL A 157 -6.78 10.41 -9.28
CA VAL A 157 -7.00 11.73 -8.70
C VAL A 157 -8.28 11.69 -7.88
N ALA A 158 -8.13 11.79 -6.57
CA ALA A 158 -9.24 12.03 -5.66
C ALA A 158 -9.51 13.54 -5.60
N LYS A 159 -10.74 13.97 -5.87
CA LYS A 159 -11.12 15.39 -5.72
C LYS A 159 -11.46 15.78 -4.28
N ASP A 160 -11.84 14.83 -3.44
CA ASP A 160 -12.15 15.06 -2.03
C ASP A 160 -11.16 14.26 -1.13
N PRO A 161 -10.76 14.83 0.03
CA PRO A 161 -9.84 14.18 0.96
C PRO A 161 -10.28 12.78 1.43
N PHE A 162 -11.58 12.46 1.50
CA PHE A 162 -12.01 11.13 1.94
C PHE A 162 -11.77 10.05 0.89
N GLU A 163 -11.70 10.43 -0.38
CA GLU A 163 -11.44 9.57 -1.53
C GLU A 163 -9.94 9.42 -1.81
N SER A 164 -9.07 10.18 -1.11
CA SER A 164 -7.62 10.07 -1.29
C SER A 164 -7.01 8.78 -0.73
N GLY A 165 -7.78 8.04 0.10
CA GLY A 165 -7.40 6.74 0.63
C GLY A 165 -7.85 5.53 -0.21
N LEU A 166 -8.42 5.78 -1.41
CA LEU A 166 -8.88 4.76 -2.35
C LEU A 166 -7.77 4.15 -3.21
#